data_AF-A0A0G1Y0H8-F1
#
_entry.id   AF-A0A0G1Y0H8-F1
#
_cell.length_a   1.000
_cell.length_b   1.000
_cell.length_c   1.000
_cell.angle_alpha   90.00
_cell.angle_beta   90.00
_cell.angle_gamma   90.00
#
_symmetry.space_group_name_H-M   'P 1'
#
loop_
_entity.id
_entity.type
_entity.pdbx_description
1 polymer ?
#
loop_
_entity_poly.entity_id
_entity_poly.type
_entity_poly.pdbx_seq_one_letter_code
_entity_poly.pdbx_strand_id
1 'polypeptide(L)'
;MKTPTPLLTLGTHYEQLLGLVPPWKVTEVIIDTTALTVVIHVEATGEQALSCPQCATPCPRYDHREERSWRHLDTMQFTTTIVARIPRVSCLEHGIISTTTPWAHDLARFTLLFERFAIDVLHAAASVTQAKKILKLSWDQFHLIQTRAVARGLERRECEPIAHVGVDEKSFLKGHHYASLATDIDKG
;
A
#
# COMPACT_ATOMS: atom_id res chain seq x y z
N MET A 1 28.21 -3.46 -31.69
CA MET A 1 26.88 -2.92 -32.04
C MET A 1 26.07 -2.79 -30.76
N LYS A 2 25.85 -1.56 -30.27
CA LYS A 2 24.84 -1.33 -29.23
C LYS A 2 23.48 -1.41 -29.93
N THR A 3 22.68 -2.40 -29.59
CA THR A 3 21.27 -2.47 -29.98
C THR A 3 20.61 -1.16 -29.52
N PRO A 4 19.87 -0.44 -30.39
CA PRO A 4 19.15 0.75 -29.96
C PRO A 4 18.12 0.31 -28.91
N THR A 5 18.23 0.85 -27.70
CA THR A 5 17.18 0.72 -26.69
C THR A 5 15.89 1.20 -27.34
N PRO A 6 14.84 0.37 -27.47
CA PRO A 6 13.58 0.84 -28.02
C PRO A 6 13.12 2.02 -27.18
N LEU A 7 12.66 3.09 -27.84
CA LEU A 7 12.06 4.23 -27.16
C LEU A 7 10.96 3.70 -26.25
N LEU A 8 11.17 3.75 -24.93
CA LEU A 8 10.16 3.35 -23.96
C LEU A 8 8.93 4.22 -24.21
N THR A 9 7.79 3.59 -24.47
CA THR A 9 6.51 4.30 -24.40
C THR A 9 6.29 4.72 -22.95
N LEU A 10 5.56 5.80 -22.72
CA LEU A 10 5.27 6.29 -21.38
C LEU A 10 4.63 5.19 -20.51
N GLY A 11 3.75 4.36 -21.09
CA GLY A 11 3.18 3.19 -20.40
C GLY A 11 4.26 2.20 -19.94
N THR A 12 5.12 1.72 -20.84
CA THR A 12 6.19 0.78 -20.49
C THR A 12 7.19 1.35 -19.47
N HIS A 13 7.41 2.66 -19.47
CA HIS A 13 8.22 3.35 -18.46
C HIS A 13 7.59 3.21 -17.06
N TYR A 14 6.31 3.52 -16.91
CA TYR A 14 5.64 3.41 -15.61
C TYR A 14 5.40 1.97 -15.18
N GLU A 15 5.19 1.02 -16.12
CA GLU A 15 5.16 -0.41 -15.80
C GLU A 15 6.43 -0.86 -15.10
N GLN A 16 7.59 -0.45 -15.63
CA GLN A 16 8.89 -0.76 -15.05
C GLN A 16 9.09 -0.11 -13.67
N LEU A 17 8.75 1.18 -13.54
CA LEU A 17 8.89 1.90 -12.26
C LEU A 17 8.00 1.32 -11.16
N LEU A 18 6.77 0.92 -11.51
CA LEU A 18 5.83 0.30 -10.58
C LEU A 18 6.15 -1.18 -10.32
N GLY A 19 7.10 -1.77 -11.04
CA GLY A 19 7.43 -3.19 -10.95
C GLY A 19 6.27 -4.11 -11.34
N LEU A 20 5.43 -3.68 -12.30
CA LEU A 20 4.29 -4.47 -12.75
C LEU A 20 4.78 -5.68 -13.55
N VAL A 21 4.16 -6.83 -13.27
CA VAL A 21 4.36 -8.08 -13.99
C VAL A 21 3.04 -8.53 -14.60
N PRO A 22 3.06 -9.35 -15.67
CA PRO A 22 1.84 -9.93 -16.23
C PRO A 22 0.95 -10.54 -15.13
N PRO A 23 -0.38 -10.33 -15.19
CA PRO A 23 -1.13 -9.73 -16.31
C PRO A 23 -1.26 -8.20 -16.26
N TRP A 24 -0.67 -7.53 -15.27
CA TRP A 24 -0.87 -6.09 -15.06
C TRP A 24 -0.06 -5.25 -16.05
N LYS A 25 -0.74 -4.29 -16.69
CA LYS A 25 -0.14 -3.35 -17.65
C LYS A 25 -0.68 -1.95 -17.46
N VAL A 26 0.14 -0.96 -17.79
CA VAL A 26 -0.28 0.45 -17.84
C VAL A 26 -0.95 0.69 -19.18
N THR A 27 -2.22 1.06 -19.15
CA THR A 27 -3.01 1.34 -20.36
C THR A 27 -2.98 2.81 -20.73
N GLU A 28 -2.93 3.70 -19.74
CA GLU A 28 -2.93 5.14 -19.94
C GLU A 28 -2.18 5.85 -18.81
N VAL A 29 -1.53 6.97 -19.17
CA VAL A 29 -0.90 7.88 -18.20
C VAL A 29 -1.35 9.29 -18.51
N ILE A 30 -2.06 9.89 -17.56
CA ILE A 30 -2.58 11.26 -17.66
C ILE A 30 -1.72 12.14 -16.77
N ILE A 31 -1.12 13.18 -17.36
CA ILE A 31 -0.28 14.14 -16.66
C ILE A 31 -0.94 15.52 -16.72
N ASP A 32 -1.23 16.09 -15.57
CA ASP A 32 -1.71 17.47 -15.45
C ASP A 32 -0.63 18.33 -14.79
N THR A 33 -0.01 19.20 -15.58
CA THR A 33 1.03 20.13 -15.12
C THR A 33 0.50 21.32 -14.35
N THR A 34 -0.79 21.63 -14.48
CA THR A 34 -1.43 22.73 -13.75
C THR A 34 -1.83 22.26 -12.35
N ALA A 35 -2.48 21.09 -12.26
CA ALA A 35 -2.85 20.48 -10.99
C ALA A 35 -1.68 19.76 -10.29
N LEU A 36 -0.57 19.56 -10.99
CA LEU A 36 0.59 18.77 -10.54
C LEU A 36 0.18 17.35 -10.14
N THR A 37 -0.50 16.65 -11.04
CA THR A 37 -0.95 15.28 -10.83
C THR A 37 -0.48 14.34 -11.95
N VAL A 38 -0.28 13.08 -11.60
CA VAL A 38 -0.07 11.97 -12.53
C VAL A 38 -1.07 10.87 -12.17
N VAL A 39 -1.89 10.45 -13.14
CA VAL A 39 -2.84 9.35 -12.98
C VAL A 39 -2.40 8.21 -13.91
N ILE A 40 -2.16 7.04 -13.33
CA ILE A 40 -1.67 5.86 -14.04
C ILE A 40 -2.80 4.83 -14.05
N HIS A 41 -3.39 4.60 -15.22
CA HIS A 41 -4.40 3.56 -15.40
C HIS A 41 -3.73 2.22 -15.62
N VAL A 42 -4.12 1.23 -14.83
CA VAL A 42 -3.56 -0.11 -14.83
C VAL A 42 -4.69 -1.12 -15.01
N GLU A 43 -4.47 -2.08 -15.91
CA GLU A 43 -5.42 -3.16 -16.18
C GLU A 43 -4.74 -4.52 -16.18
N ALA A 44 -5.47 -5.55 -15.73
CA ALA A 44 -5.07 -6.94 -15.92
C ALA A 44 -5.42 -7.38 -17.35
N THR A 45 -4.45 -7.25 -18.25
CA THR A 45 -4.61 -7.55 -19.67
C THR A 45 -4.18 -8.98 -20.00
N GLY A 46 -4.73 -9.52 -21.10
CA GLY A 46 -4.38 -10.84 -21.63
C GLY A 46 -5.30 -11.98 -21.21
N GLU A 47 -5.15 -13.10 -21.90
CA GLU A 47 -5.90 -14.36 -21.68
C GLU A 47 -5.32 -15.23 -20.55
N GLN A 48 -4.24 -14.77 -19.92
CA GLN A 48 -3.60 -15.51 -18.85
C GLN A 48 -4.59 -15.75 -17.71
N ALA A 49 -4.68 -17.01 -17.29
CA ALA A 49 -5.58 -17.39 -16.22
C ALA A 49 -5.22 -16.65 -14.93
N LEU A 50 -6.22 -16.01 -14.33
CA LEU A 50 -6.08 -15.34 -13.05
C LEU A 50 -6.25 -16.37 -11.94
N SER A 51 -5.42 -16.31 -10.90
CA SER A 51 -5.54 -17.24 -9.77
C SER A 51 -6.51 -16.75 -8.71
N CYS A 52 -7.20 -17.70 -8.07
CA CYS A 52 -7.93 -17.44 -6.83
C CYS A 52 -6.94 -16.92 -5.76
N PRO A 53 -7.23 -15.81 -5.06
CA PRO A 53 -6.35 -15.27 -4.03
C PRO A 53 -6.24 -16.16 -2.78
N GLN A 54 -7.11 -17.16 -2.61
CA GLN A 54 -7.16 -18.03 -1.43
C GLN A 54 -6.47 -19.38 -1.67
N CYS A 55 -6.80 -20.09 -2.75
CA CYS A 55 -6.17 -21.39 -3.07
C CYS A 55 -5.13 -21.37 -4.21
N ALA A 56 -4.86 -20.21 -4.80
CA ALA A 56 -3.93 -20.02 -5.93
C ALA A 56 -4.29 -20.78 -7.24
N THR A 57 -5.38 -21.55 -7.26
CA THR A 57 -5.85 -22.27 -8.46
C THR A 57 -6.20 -21.31 -9.60
N PRO A 58 -5.74 -21.56 -10.84
CA PRO A 58 -6.15 -20.81 -12.01
C PRO A 58 -7.68 -20.88 -12.22
N CYS A 59 -8.31 -19.73 -12.36
CA CYS A 59 -9.76 -19.59 -12.45
C CYS A 59 -10.15 -18.72 -13.67
N PRO A 60 -11.30 -18.98 -14.31
CA PRO A 60 -11.80 -18.11 -15.35
C PRO A 60 -12.15 -16.74 -14.78
N ARG A 61 -11.85 -15.70 -15.56
CA ARG A 61 -12.28 -14.33 -15.26
C ARG A 61 -13.81 -14.27 -15.31
N TYR A 62 -14.43 -13.73 -14.27
CA TYR A 62 -15.87 -13.54 -14.18
C TYR A 62 -16.27 -12.15 -14.70
N ASP A 63 -15.84 -11.10 -14.01
CA ASP A 63 -16.03 -9.71 -14.41
C ASP A 63 -14.97 -8.81 -13.76
N HIS A 64 -15.25 -7.51 -13.64
CA HIS A 64 -14.40 -6.57 -12.90
C HIS A 64 -15.22 -5.80 -11.87
N ARG A 65 -14.59 -5.46 -10.75
CA ARG A 65 -15.11 -4.48 -9.81
C ARG A 65 -15.22 -3.10 -10.46
N GLU A 66 -15.92 -2.22 -9.77
CA GLU A 66 -15.84 -0.78 -10.01
C GLU A 66 -14.39 -0.30 -9.92
N GLU A 67 -14.12 0.76 -10.66
CA GLU A 67 -12.82 1.40 -10.67
C GLU A 67 -12.48 1.92 -9.28
N ARG A 68 -11.21 1.71 -8.89
CA ARG A 68 -10.66 2.19 -7.64
C ARG A 68 -9.37 2.93 -7.91
N SER A 69 -9.03 3.81 -6.99
CA SER A 69 -7.80 4.58 -7.01
C SER A 69 -6.98 4.37 -5.74
N TRP A 70 -5.66 4.41 -5.90
CA TRP A 70 -4.68 4.32 -4.83
C TRP A 70 -3.68 5.45 -4.94
N ARG A 71 -3.52 6.18 -3.84
CA ARG A 71 -2.45 7.16 -3.72
C ARG A 71 -1.10 6.44 -3.66
N HIS A 72 -0.20 6.81 -4.56
CA HIS A 72 1.17 6.28 -4.65
C HIS A 72 2.21 7.33 -4.27
N LEU A 73 3.50 6.98 -4.27
CA LEU A 73 4.60 7.92 -4.08
C LEU A 73 4.59 9.00 -5.16
N ASP A 74 5.01 10.21 -4.83
CA ASP A 74 5.06 11.31 -5.80
C ASP A 74 6.09 11.07 -6.90
N THR A 75 5.67 11.32 -8.13
CA THR A 75 6.57 11.43 -9.27
C THR A 75 7.06 12.87 -9.29
N MET A 76 8.26 13.12 -8.77
CA MET A 76 8.79 14.48 -8.56
C MET A 76 7.83 15.32 -7.68
N GLN A 77 7.38 16.49 -8.13
CA GLN A 77 6.38 17.31 -7.43
C GLN A 77 4.93 16.86 -7.66
N PHE A 78 4.70 15.85 -8.50
CA PHE A 78 3.37 15.46 -8.95
C PHE A 78 2.74 14.40 -8.05
N THR A 79 1.52 14.70 -7.61
CA THR A 79 0.68 13.75 -6.86
C THR A 79 0.32 12.57 -7.77
N THR A 80 0.91 11.41 -7.52
CA THR A 80 0.70 10.20 -8.32
C THR A 80 -0.38 9.31 -7.74
N THR A 81 -1.29 8.86 -8.60
CA THR A 81 -2.40 7.97 -8.26
C THR A 81 -2.45 6.82 -9.26
N ILE A 82 -2.55 5.58 -8.77
CA ILE A 82 -2.83 4.40 -9.59
C ILE A 82 -4.33 4.21 -9.65
N VAL A 83 -4.88 3.95 -10.83
CA VAL A 83 -6.31 3.70 -11.05
C VAL A 83 -6.45 2.34 -11.74
N ALA A 84 -7.34 1.49 -11.23
CA ALA A 84 -7.56 0.16 -11.81
C ALA A 84 -8.94 -0.41 -11.47
N ARG A 85 -9.45 -1.24 -12.37
CA ARG A 85 -10.60 -2.12 -12.14
C ARG A 85 -10.09 -3.51 -11.79
N ILE A 86 -10.31 -3.95 -10.55
CA ILE A 86 -9.81 -5.25 -10.08
C ILE A 86 -10.67 -6.38 -10.67
N PRO A 87 -10.08 -7.34 -11.40
CA PRO A 87 -10.81 -8.51 -11.88
C PRO A 87 -11.36 -9.36 -10.74
N ARG A 88 -12.51 -9.99 -11.01
CA ARG A 88 -13.01 -11.10 -10.19
C ARG A 88 -12.89 -12.41 -10.96
N VAL A 89 -12.63 -13.48 -10.24
CA VAL A 89 -12.54 -14.83 -10.78
C VAL A 89 -13.63 -15.72 -10.20
N SER A 90 -14.08 -16.70 -10.97
CA SER A 90 -15.01 -17.73 -10.51
C SER A 90 -14.23 -18.96 -10.04
N CYS A 91 -14.04 -19.09 -8.73
CA CYS A 91 -13.38 -20.24 -8.11
C CYS A 91 -14.41 -21.29 -7.69
N LEU A 92 -14.14 -22.56 -7.95
CA LEU A 92 -15.03 -23.66 -7.58
C LEU A 92 -15.19 -23.82 -6.06
N GLU A 93 -14.16 -23.50 -5.28
CA GLU A 93 -14.15 -23.64 -3.82
C GLU A 93 -14.60 -22.35 -3.11
N HIS A 94 -14.15 -21.19 -3.62
CA HIS A 94 -14.32 -19.89 -2.94
C HIS A 94 -15.37 -18.98 -3.61
N GLY A 95 -16.03 -19.44 -4.67
CA GLY A 95 -17.01 -18.67 -5.42
C GLY A 95 -16.41 -17.50 -6.21
N ILE A 96 -17.18 -16.42 -6.35
CA ILE A 96 -16.74 -15.22 -7.08
C ILE A 96 -15.97 -14.29 -6.15
N ILE A 97 -14.65 -14.19 -6.37
CA ILE A 97 -13.74 -13.43 -5.50
C ILE A 97 -12.83 -12.50 -6.31
N SER A 98 -12.47 -11.35 -5.73
CA SER A 98 -11.55 -10.39 -6.36
C SER A 98 -10.11 -10.90 -6.32
N THR A 99 -9.35 -10.70 -7.39
CA THR A 99 -7.91 -11.02 -7.40
C THR A 99 -7.11 -10.04 -6.53
N THR A 100 -5.94 -10.45 -6.05
CA THR A 100 -5.01 -9.55 -5.37
C THR A 100 -4.36 -8.56 -6.34
N THR A 101 -4.15 -7.32 -5.90
CA THR A 101 -3.33 -6.33 -6.63
C THR A 101 -1.89 -6.33 -6.10
N PRO A 102 -0.86 -6.18 -6.96
CA PRO A 102 0.54 -6.22 -6.52
C PRO A 102 0.98 -4.96 -5.75
N TRP A 103 0.29 -3.83 -5.93
CA TRP A 103 0.69 -2.54 -5.32
C TRP A 103 -0.01 -2.21 -4.00
N ALA A 104 -1.09 -2.92 -3.63
CA ALA A 104 -1.90 -2.58 -2.47
C ALA A 104 -2.55 -3.82 -1.84
N HIS A 105 -2.77 -3.74 -0.53
CA HIS A 105 -3.62 -4.69 0.18
C HIS A 105 -5.10 -4.48 -0.16
N ASP A 106 -5.91 -5.50 0.16
CA ASP A 106 -7.36 -5.45 0.03
C ASP A 106 -7.95 -4.23 0.74
N LEU A 107 -8.90 -3.59 0.05
CA LEU A 107 -9.63 -2.39 0.47
C LEU A 107 -8.78 -1.14 0.78
N ALA A 108 -7.45 -1.20 0.64
CA ALA A 108 -6.59 -0.05 0.89
C ALA A 108 -6.83 1.07 -0.12
N ARG A 109 -6.60 2.32 0.29
CA ARG A 109 -6.60 3.52 -0.57
C ARG A 109 -5.20 4.05 -0.87
N PHE A 110 -4.19 3.42 -0.27
CA PHE A 110 -2.78 3.73 -0.43
C PHE A 110 -2.06 2.48 -0.92
N THR A 111 -1.02 2.69 -1.72
CA THR A 111 -0.11 1.61 -2.10
C THR A 111 0.78 1.19 -0.93
N LEU A 112 1.30 -0.04 -0.95
CA LEU A 112 2.23 -0.57 0.05
C LEU A 112 3.46 0.32 0.22
N LEU A 113 4.03 0.78 -0.90
CA LEU A 113 5.20 1.68 -0.90
C LEU A 113 4.88 3.04 -0.28
N PHE A 114 3.69 3.59 -0.55
CA PHE A 114 3.26 4.84 0.08
C PHE A 114 3.02 4.67 1.58
N GLU A 115 2.33 3.58 2.00
CA GLU A 115 2.15 3.29 3.42
C GLU A 115 3.49 3.15 4.13
N ARG A 116 4.48 2.46 3.53
CA ARG A 116 5.82 2.32 4.09
C ARG A 116 6.51 3.67 4.24
N PHE A 117 6.54 4.47 3.17
CA PHE A 117 7.17 5.79 3.20
C PHE A 117 6.52 6.71 4.23
N ALA A 118 5.19 6.63 4.39
CA ALA A 118 4.48 7.42 5.40
C ALA A 118 4.92 7.09 6.83
N ILE A 119 5.23 5.81 7.11
CA ILE A 119 5.79 5.38 8.39
C ILE A 119 7.25 5.86 8.54
N ASP A 120 8.07 5.76 7.50
CA ASP A 120 9.45 6.27 7.55
C ASP A 120 9.47 7.79 7.83
N VAL A 121 8.56 8.56 7.22
CA VAL A 121 8.37 9.99 7.51
C VAL A 121 7.88 10.23 8.94
N LEU A 122 7.01 9.36 9.48
CA LEU A 122 6.57 9.46 10.88
C LEU A 122 7.76 9.33 11.83
N HIS A 123 8.64 8.35 11.60
CA HIS A 123 9.83 8.14 12.42
C HIS A 123 10.82 9.30 12.33
N ALA A 124 10.90 9.98 11.19
CA ALA A 124 11.79 11.13 10.99
C ALA A 124 11.20 12.47 11.45
N ALA A 125 9.88 12.56 11.67
CA ALA A 125 9.20 13.80 12.04
C ALA A 125 9.07 13.95 13.56
N ALA A 126 9.06 15.20 14.04
CA ALA A 126 8.87 15.48 15.47
C ALA A 126 7.41 15.25 15.94
N SER A 127 6.45 15.14 15.00
CA SER A 127 5.05 14.88 15.33
C SER A 127 4.26 14.35 14.12
N VAL A 128 3.13 13.68 14.41
CA VAL A 128 2.14 13.25 13.40
C VAL A 128 1.67 14.43 12.53
N THR A 129 1.48 15.61 13.13
CA THR A 129 1.03 16.81 12.41
C THR A 129 2.06 17.30 11.39
N GLN A 130 3.35 17.19 11.67
CA GLN A 130 4.39 17.52 10.70
C GLN A 130 4.47 16.45 9.60
N ALA A 131 4.44 15.16 9.97
CA ALA A 131 4.47 14.06 9.01
C ALA A 131 3.32 14.14 8.00
N LYS A 132 2.07 14.32 8.46
CA LYS A 132 0.91 14.44 7.56
C LYS A 132 1.00 15.66 6.64
N LYS A 133 1.62 16.76 7.09
CA LYS A 133 1.79 17.98 6.28
C LYS A 133 2.74 17.72 5.11
N ILE A 134 3.85 17.01 5.35
CA ILE A 134 4.80 16.60 4.31
C ILE A 134 4.11 15.69 3.28
N LEU A 135 3.35 14.72 3.77
CA LEU A 135 2.69 13.71 2.93
C LEU A 135 1.38 14.19 2.29
N LYS A 136 0.91 15.40 2.64
CA LYS A 136 -0.38 15.98 2.23
C LYS A 136 -1.57 15.07 2.56
N LEU A 137 -1.58 14.50 3.76
CA LEU A 137 -2.62 13.58 4.24
C LEU A 137 -3.57 14.22 5.26
N SER A 138 -4.82 13.76 5.27
CA SER A 138 -5.72 14.04 6.37
C SER A 138 -5.32 13.28 7.64
N TRP A 139 -5.86 13.69 8.79
CA TRP A 139 -5.62 13.01 10.06
C TRP A 139 -6.05 11.54 10.01
N ASP A 140 -7.27 11.27 9.54
CA ASP A 140 -7.84 9.93 9.49
C ASP A 140 -7.08 9.00 8.53
N GLN A 141 -6.65 9.54 7.38
CA GLN A 141 -5.83 8.80 6.42
C GLN A 141 -4.51 8.36 7.06
N PHE A 142 -3.84 9.27 7.75
CA PHE A 142 -2.56 8.99 8.40
C PHE A 142 -2.72 7.94 9.51
N HIS A 143 -3.74 8.08 10.36
CA HIS A 143 -4.02 7.10 11.41
C HIS A 143 -4.41 5.73 10.86
N LEU A 144 -5.14 5.67 9.74
CA LEU A 144 -5.44 4.40 9.08
C LEU A 144 -4.15 3.68 8.63
N ILE A 145 -3.19 4.42 8.05
CA ILE A 145 -1.88 3.86 7.68
C ILE A 145 -1.15 3.35 8.93
N GLN A 146 -1.13 4.13 10.00
CA GLN A 146 -0.49 3.76 11.27
C GLN A 146 -1.10 2.49 11.86
N THR A 147 -2.43 2.40 11.96
CA THR A 147 -3.14 1.23 12.49
C THR A 147 -2.80 -0.02 11.69
N ARG A 148 -2.78 0.08 10.35
CA ARG A 148 -2.41 -1.05 9.48
C ARG A 148 -0.95 -1.45 9.65
N ALA A 149 -0.05 -0.47 9.81
CA ALA A 149 1.37 -0.75 10.07
C ALA A 149 1.58 -1.46 11.41
N VAL A 150 0.87 -1.05 12.46
CA VAL A 150 0.89 -1.69 13.78
C VAL A 150 0.34 -3.12 13.69
N ALA A 151 -0.82 -3.32 13.04
CA ALA A 151 -1.40 -4.66 12.86
C ALA A 151 -0.41 -5.62 12.19
N ARG A 152 0.22 -5.19 11.09
CA ARG A 152 1.29 -5.95 10.42
C ARG A 152 2.50 -6.23 11.32
N GLY A 153 2.85 -5.28 12.19
CA GLY A 153 3.95 -5.44 13.15
C GLY A 153 3.62 -6.48 14.21
N LEU A 154 2.40 -6.46 14.74
CA LEU A 154 1.90 -7.42 15.71
C LEU A 154 1.80 -8.84 15.12
N GLU A 155 1.34 -8.98 13.87
CA GLU A 155 1.28 -10.28 13.18
C GLU A 155 2.66 -10.93 12.99
N ARG A 156 3.72 -10.12 12.85
CA ARG A 156 5.11 -10.60 12.74
C ARG A 156 5.81 -10.74 14.08
N ARG A 157 5.20 -10.29 15.18
CA ARG A 157 5.83 -10.29 16.49
C ARG A 157 5.90 -11.72 17.02
N GLU A 158 7.09 -12.17 17.35
CA GLU A 158 7.29 -13.43 18.07
C GLU A 158 7.14 -13.20 19.58
N CYS A 159 6.45 -14.12 20.25
CA CYS A 159 6.30 -14.10 21.70
C CYS A 159 7.48 -14.83 22.33
N GLU A 160 8.54 -14.09 22.63
CA GLU A 160 9.69 -14.60 23.37
C GLU A 160 9.47 -14.46 24.88
N PRO A 161 10.00 -15.39 25.71
CA PRO A 161 9.99 -15.23 27.15
C PRO A 161 10.90 -14.06 27.56
N ILE A 162 10.35 -13.14 28.35
CA ILE A 162 11.07 -11.98 28.90
C ILE A 162 11.45 -12.28 30.35
N ALA A 163 12.75 -12.25 30.68
CA ALA A 163 13.24 -12.53 32.02
C ALA A 163 13.04 -11.33 32.98
N HIS A 164 13.30 -10.12 32.49
CA HIS A 164 13.18 -8.89 33.27
C HIS A 164 12.26 -7.88 32.57
N VAL A 165 11.11 -7.59 33.19
CA VAL A 165 10.13 -6.64 32.66
C VAL A 165 10.23 -5.33 33.43
N GLY A 166 10.46 -4.23 32.72
CA GLY A 166 10.32 -2.88 33.23
C GLY A 166 8.88 -2.43 33.02
N VAL A 167 8.24 -1.90 34.06
CA VAL A 167 6.88 -1.35 33.97
C VAL A 167 6.93 0.11 34.43
N ASP A 168 6.47 1.00 33.57
CA ASP A 168 6.25 2.41 33.87
C ASP A 168 4.79 2.78 33.64
N GLU A 169 4.29 3.76 34.36
CA GLU A 169 2.93 4.26 34.18
C GLU A 169 2.91 5.78 34.19
N LYS A 170 2.31 6.34 33.14
CA LYS A 170 2.18 7.78 32.99
C LYS A 170 0.71 8.18 33.02
N SER A 171 0.35 8.98 34.01
CA SER A 171 -0.95 9.67 34.02
C SER A 171 -0.99 10.72 32.90
N PHE A 172 -2.08 10.77 32.15
CA PHE A 172 -2.27 11.77 31.11
C PHE A 172 -3.67 12.38 31.16
N LEU A 173 -3.80 13.62 30.68
CA LEU A 173 -5.03 14.43 30.78
C LEU A 173 -5.50 14.65 32.23
N LYS A 174 -6.62 15.36 32.39
CA LYS A 174 -7.24 15.58 33.70
C LYS A 174 -8.15 14.39 34.04
N GLY A 175 -7.96 13.78 35.21
CA GLY A 175 -8.73 12.61 35.66
C GLY A 175 -7.84 11.38 35.89
N HIS A 176 -8.46 10.21 36.01
CA HIS A 176 -7.78 8.92 36.22
C HIS A 176 -7.57 8.18 34.90
N HIS A 177 -6.74 8.75 34.01
CA HIS A 177 -6.32 8.12 32.76
C HIS A 177 -4.82 7.86 32.78
N TYR A 178 -4.44 6.61 32.53
CA TYR A 178 -3.07 6.13 32.66
C TYR A 178 -2.67 5.35 31.42
N ALA A 179 -1.43 5.55 30.98
CA ALA A 179 -0.79 4.73 29.96
C ALA A 179 0.33 3.96 30.64
N SER A 180 0.21 2.64 30.66
CA SER A 180 1.25 1.76 31.20
C SER A 180 2.13 1.26 30.05
N LEU A 181 3.44 1.35 30.22
CA LEU A 181 4.44 0.88 29.29
C LEU A 181 5.18 -0.30 29.94
N ALA A 182 5.24 -1.43 29.23
CA ALA A 182 6.05 -2.58 29.62
C ALA A 182 7.16 -2.82 28.59
N THR A 183 8.41 -2.89 29.05
CA THR A 183 9.59 -3.09 28.20
C THR A 183 10.42 -4.27 28.67
N ASP A 184 11.09 -4.93 27.72
CA ASP A 184 12.15 -5.89 28.03
C ASP A 184 13.42 -5.10 28.35
N ILE A 185 13.82 -5.12 29.62
CA ILE A 185 14.97 -4.33 30.10
C ILE A 185 16.27 -4.82 29.44
N ASP A 186 16.36 -6.10 29.11
CA ASP A 186 17.58 -6.71 28.60
C ASP A 186 17.81 -6.37 27.11
N LYS A 187 16.74 -6.12 26.36
CA LYS A 187 16.79 -5.87 24.90
C LYS A 187 16.52 -4.42 24.47
N GLY A 188 15.90 -3.60 25.34
CA GLY A 188 15.59 -2.19 25.07
C GLY A 188 14.34 -1.99 24.24
#